data_AF-A0A9K3PSD7-F1
#
_entry.id   AF-A0A9K3PSD7-F1
#
_cell.length_a   1.000
_cell.length_b   1.000
_cell.length_c   1.000
_cell.angle_alpha   90.00
_cell.angle_beta   90.00
_cell.angle_gamma   90.00
#
_symmetry.space_group_name_H-M   'P 1'
#
loop_
_entity.id
_entity.type
_entity.pdbx_description
1 polymer ?
#
loop_
_entity_poly.entity_id
_entity_poly.type
_entity_poly.pdbx_seq_one_letter_code
_entity_poly.pdbx_strand_id
1 'polypeptide(L)'
;MPTTTTPTTTGYLNAADAAALDAELMSTPGYSLEQLMELAGLAVAEAVYQAIPPISERKRKVLFLCGPGNNGGDGLVAARHLVFFRQYDCTVVYPKRSNKPHFVNLVQQCVNVDIPFLEEFPTTKEGTIDDTYDVIVDAIFGFSFHGEPREPFATLIQRMIEIQQQQQQQDDNNQVKILSVDVPSGWNVDEGDVAGTGFVPDILTSLTTPKLCSQNFTGRHFIGGRFLPPAIAQKYNVEMPPYPGTSQVMEVTRQHIEGTSHQRHTNHTEIQNPSSTLSSWRDEYEAYLSEKYRLEQQQHPADTPSSATTASIIDSSSATKTSNNDMDRNDENEEEEESWLLQYAKHCAEKEARLAANEQEQYGRYK
;
A
#
# COMPACT_ATOMS: atom_id res chain seq x y z
N MET A 1 30.25 -37.35 13.13
CA MET A 1 29.22 -37.07 12.10
C MET A 1 28.97 -35.57 12.15
N PRO A 2 29.35 -34.78 11.14
CA PRO A 2 28.84 -33.43 11.04
C PRO A 2 27.37 -33.54 10.65
N THR A 3 26.49 -33.06 11.53
CA THR A 3 25.08 -32.82 11.24
C THR A 3 25.00 -31.83 10.08
N THR A 4 24.49 -32.30 8.94
CA THR A 4 24.10 -31.48 7.80
C THR A 4 23.00 -30.52 8.27
N THR A 5 23.37 -29.30 8.62
CA THR A 5 22.44 -28.16 8.66
C THR A 5 22.01 -27.89 7.23
N THR A 6 20.79 -28.28 6.90
CA THR A 6 20.04 -27.80 5.74
C THR A 6 20.16 -26.27 5.71
N PRO A 7 20.44 -25.64 4.55
CA PRO A 7 20.43 -24.19 4.46
C PRO A 7 19.03 -23.71 4.87
N THR A 8 18.94 -22.99 5.98
CA THR A 8 17.69 -22.36 6.41
C THR A 8 17.32 -21.37 5.32
N THR A 9 16.21 -21.62 4.62
CA THR A 9 15.59 -20.68 3.70
C THR A 9 15.27 -19.41 4.49
N THR A 10 16.17 -18.43 4.50
CA THR A 10 16.05 -17.21 5.30
C THR A 10 14.74 -16.50 4.96
N GLY A 11 13.92 -16.17 5.97
CA GLY A 11 12.71 -15.37 5.79
C GLY A 11 11.38 -16.12 5.58
N TYR A 12 11.33 -17.46 5.52
CA TYR A 12 10.04 -18.18 5.56
C TYR A 12 9.77 -18.74 6.95
N LEU A 13 8.61 -18.40 7.53
CA LEU A 13 8.20 -18.91 8.84
C LEU A 13 7.17 -20.03 8.72
N ASN A 14 7.27 -21.00 9.62
CA ASN A 14 6.16 -21.93 9.89
C ASN A 14 5.05 -21.20 10.69
N ALA A 15 3.89 -21.82 10.80
CA ALA A 15 2.73 -21.28 11.52
C ALA A 15 3.04 -20.93 12.99
N ALA A 16 3.84 -21.76 13.67
CA ALA A 16 4.17 -21.57 15.08
C ALA A 16 5.08 -20.36 15.30
N ASP A 17 6.10 -20.19 14.46
CA ASP A 17 7.03 -19.05 14.51
C ASP A 17 6.33 -17.76 14.11
N ALA A 18 5.44 -17.80 13.11
CA ALA A 18 4.59 -16.66 12.74
C ALA A 18 3.70 -16.23 13.92
N ALA A 19 3.05 -17.18 14.61
CA ALA A 19 2.24 -16.89 15.79
C ALA A 19 3.06 -16.30 16.95
N ALA A 20 4.26 -16.84 17.18
CA ALA A 20 5.16 -16.35 18.22
C ALA A 20 5.63 -14.93 17.93
N LEU A 21 5.99 -14.63 16.67
CA LEU A 21 6.41 -13.31 16.23
C LEU A 21 5.27 -12.28 16.41
N ASP A 22 4.06 -12.61 15.96
CA ASP A 22 2.88 -11.74 16.13
C ASP A 22 2.59 -11.46 17.62
N ALA A 23 2.69 -12.48 18.47
CA ALA A 23 2.50 -12.32 19.91
C ALA A 23 3.56 -11.40 20.55
N GLU A 24 4.80 -11.44 20.06
CA GLU A 24 5.88 -10.56 20.53
C GLU A 24 5.67 -9.11 20.06
N LEU A 25 5.26 -8.89 18.81
CA LEU A 25 4.93 -7.56 18.29
C LEU A 25 3.82 -6.88 19.12
N MET A 26 2.86 -7.67 19.61
CA MET A 26 1.75 -7.20 20.44
C MET A 26 2.00 -7.30 21.95
N SER A 27 3.19 -7.71 22.38
CA SER A 27 3.54 -7.76 23.81
C SER A 27 3.63 -6.35 24.39
N THR A 28 3.38 -6.18 25.70
CA THR A 28 3.38 -4.84 26.33
C THR A 28 4.76 -4.50 26.89
N PRO A 29 5.35 -3.33 26.54
CA PRO A 29 4.88 -2.34 25.55
C PRO A 29 5.10 -2.78 24.10
N GLY A 30 4.16 -2.48 23.20
CA GLY A 30 4.21 -2.91 21.80
C GLY A 30 3.03 -2.40 20.98
N TYR A 31 2.81 -2.99 19.80
CA TYR A 31 1.73 -2.61 18.89
C TYR A 31 0.37 -3.10 19.40
N SER A 32 -0.69 -2.33 19.11
CA SER A 32 -2.05 -2.86 19.18
C SER A 32 -2.37 -3.70 17.93
N LEU A 33 -3.35 -4.60 18.05
CA LEU A 33 -3.87 -5.37 16.91
C LEU A 33 -4.35 -4.43 15.80
N GLU A 34 -5.06 -3.35 16.16
CA GLU A 34 -5.61 -2.37 15.22
C GLU A 34 -4.49 -1.65 14.44
N GLN A 35 -3.35 -1.35 15.07
CA GLN A 35 -2.22 -0.72 14.38
C GLN A 35 -1.60 -1.66 13.34
N LEU A 36 -1.35 -2.92 13.71
CA LEU A 36 -0.79 -3.91 12.79
C LEU A 36 -1.76 -4.20 11.64
N MET A 37 -3.05 -4.36 11.94
CA MET A 37 -4.12 -4.61 10.96
C MET A 37 -4.29 -3.44 9.98
N GLU A 38 -4.21 -2.19 10.45
CA GLU A 38 -4.30 -1.02 9.58
C GLU A 38 -3.15 -0.98 8.57
N LEU A 39 -1.93 -1.28 9.02
CA LEU A 39 -0.74 -1.32 8.17
C LEU A 39 -0.73 -2.52 7.23
N ALA A 40 -1.17 -3.69 7.71
CA ALA A 40 -1.31 -4.90 6.90
C ALA A 40 -2.33 -4.70 5.77
N GLY A 41 -3.52 -4.21 6.08
CA GLY A 41 -4.54 -3.95 5.06
C GLY A 41 -4.15 -2.82 4.10
N LEU A 42 -3.43 -1.79 4.55
CA LEU A 42 -2.84 -0.78 3.64
C LEU A 42 -1.85 -1.42 2.66
N ALA A 43 -0.99 -2.33 3.13
CA ALA A 43 -0.06 -3.07 2.29
C ALA A 43 -0.82 -3.94 1.27
N VAL A 44 -1.89 -4.64 1.68
CA VAL A 44 -2.74 -5.42 0.76
C VAL A 44 -3.39 -4.51 -0.30
N ALA A 45 -3.92 -3.35 0.08
CA ALA A 45 -4.46 -2.39 -0.88
C ALA A 45 -3.40 -1.91 -1.89
N GLU A 46 -2.18 -1.66 -1.42
CA GLU A 46 -1.07 -1.27 -2.31
C GLU A 46 -0.65 -2.42 -3.24
N ALA A 47 -0.62 -3.67 -2.75
CA ALA A 47 -0.38 -4.83 -3.60
C ALA A 47 -1.46 -4.97 -4.68
N VAL A 48 -2.75 -4.81 -4.33
CA VAL A 48 -3.84 -4.78 -5.33
C VAL A 48 -3.62 -3.67 -6.34
N TYR A 49 -3.24 -2.46 -5.90
CA TYR A 49 -2.98 -1.33 -6.78
C TYR A 49 -1.84 -1.60 -7.78
N GLN A 50 -0.70 -2.12 -7.30
CA GLN A 50 0.45 -2.44 -8.15
C GLN A 50 0.19 -3.64 -9.05
N ALA A 51 -0.60 -4.61 -8.58
CA ALA A 51 -0.88 -5.82 -9.34
C ALA A 51 -1.96 -5.61 -10.40
N ILE A 52 -2.99 -4.82 -10.07
CA ILE A 52 -4.18 -4.52 -10.86
C ILE A 52 -4.29 -3.00 -11.00
N PRO A 53 -3.44 -2.38 -11.85
CA PRO A 53 -3.40 -0.93 -11.97
C PRO A 53 -4.73 -0.37 -12.49
N PRO A 54 -5.06 0.87 -12.10
CA PRO A 54 -6.27 1.54 -12.58
C PRO A 54 -6.20 1.76 -14.09
N ILE A 55 -7.37 1.83 -14.72
CA ILE A 55 -7.53 2.09 -16.16
C ILE A 55 -8.43 3.30 -16.37
N SER A 56 -8.26 3.99 -17.49
CA SER A 56 -8.95 5.26 -17.75
C SER A 56 -10.43 5.09 -18.08
N GLU A 57 -10.83 3.92 -18.58
CA GLU A 57 -12.16 3.69 -19.14
C GLU A 57 -13.22 3.42 -18.06
N ARG A 58 -12.82 2.79 -16.95
CA ARG A 58 -13.74 2.39 -15.86
C ARG A 58 -12.99 2.15 -14.56
N LYS A 59 -13.74 2.10 -13.46
CA LYS A 59 -13.22 1.57 -12.20
C LYS A 59 -12.89 0.08 -12.33
N ARG A 60 -11.80 -0.35 -11.68
CA ARG A 60 -11.50 -1.77 -11.43
C ARG A 60 -12.45 -2.31 -10.37
N LYS A 61 -13.14 -3.40 -10.66
CA LYS A 61 -14.05 -4.06 -9.72
C LYS A 61 -13.26 -5.07 -8.88
N VAL A 62 -13.39 -4.95 -7.56
CA VAL A 62 -12.68 -5.80 -6.59
C VAL A 62 -13.68 -6.48 -5.67
N LEU A 63 -13.64 -7.81 -5.61
CA LEU A 63 -14.44 -8.60 -4.68
C LEU A 63 -13.58 -9.07 -3.51
N PHE A 64 -13.84 -8.60 -2.31
CA PHE A 64 -13.18 -9.07 -1.10
C PHE A 64 -13.99 -10.19 -0.46
N LEU A 65 -13.36 -11.35 -0.22
CA LEU A 65 -13.93 -12.45 0.54
C LEU A 65 -13.33 -12.42 1.96
N CYS A 66 -14.07 -11.89 2.93
CA CYS A 66 -13.56 -11.70 4.28
C CYS A 66 -13.99 -12.84 5.22
N GLY A 67 -13.01 -13.41 5.93
CA GLY A 67 -13.25 -14.39 6.98
C GLY A 67 -13.52 -13.76 8.35
N PRO A 68 -13.78 -14.57 9.40
CA PRO A 68 -14.26 -14.10 10.69
C PRO A 68 -13.14 -13.58 11.62
N GLY A 69 -11.88 -13.70 11.21
CA GLY A 69 -10.69 -13.42 12.01
C GLY A 69 -9.85 -12.27 11.47
N ASN A 70 -8.59 -12.21 11.88
CA ASN A 70 -7.67 -11.12 11.56
C ASN A 70 -7.49 -10.93 10.04
N ASN A 71 -7.33 -12.02 9.27
CA ASN A 71 -7.20 -11.94 7.80
C ASN A 71 -8.40 -11.24 7.14
N GLY A 72 -9.62 -11.49 7.65
CA GLY A 72 -10.81 -10.79 7.19
C GLY A 72 -10.83 -9.31 7.56
N GLY A 73 -10.26 -8.96 8.73
CA GLY A 73 -10.00 -7.58 9.13
C GLY A 73 -9.03 -6.87 8.20
N ASP A 74 -7.93 -7.53 7.81
CA ASP A 74 -6.97 -7.01 6.83
C ASP A 74 -7.66 -6.74 5.49
N GLY A 75 -8.55 -7.65 5.05
CA GLY A 75 -9.39 -7.47 3.87
C GLY A 75 -10.34 -6.27 3.96
N LEU A 76 -10.97 -6.02 5.12
CA LEU A 76 -11.84 -4.86 5.34
C LEU A 76 -11.05 -3.54 5.26
N VAL A 77 -9.88 -3.50 5.91
CA VAL A 77 -8.97 -2.35 5.86
C VAL A 77 -8.52 -2.10 4.40
N ALA A 78 -8.12 -3.15 3.69
CA ALA A 78 -7.68 -3.05 2.29
C ALA A 78 -8.80 -2.51 1.38
N ALA A 79 -10.02 -3.04 1.51
CA ALA A 79 -11.19 -2.57 0.78
C ALA A 79 -11.44 -1.08 0.99
N ARG A 80 -11.36 -0.61 2.25
CA ARG A 80 -11.49 0.81 2.58
C ARG A 80 -10.39 1.66 1.93
N HIS A 81 -9.12 1.25 2.00
CA HIS A 81 -8.01 2.00 1.40
C HIS A 81 -8.12 2.12 -0.11
N LEU A 82 -8.55 1.07 -0.82
CA LEU A 82 -8.74 1.12 -2.27
C LEU A 82 -9.76 2.18 -2.71
N VAL A 83 -10.80 2.45 -1.91
CA VAL A 83 -11.72 3.57 -2.17
C VAL A 83 -10.99 4.92 -2.17
N PHE A 84 -10.00 5.07 -1.29
CA PHE A 84 -9.17 6.29 -1.21
C PHE A 84 -8.13 6.39 -2.32
N PHE A 85 -7.65 5.27 -2.87
CA PHE A 85 -6.75 5.25 -4.02
C PHE A 85 -7.43 5.70 -5.33
N ARG A 86 -8.77 5.78 -5.33
CA ARG A 86 -9.63 6.13 -6.48
C ARG A 86 -9.53 5.08 -7.60
N GLN A 87 -10.53 5.06 -8.49
CA GLN A 87 -10.60 4.13 -9.63
C GLN A 87 -10.85 2.65 -9.29
N TYR A 88 -11.22 2.34 -8.04
CA TYR A 88 -11.67 1.00 -7.64
C TYR A 88 -13.14 1.04 -7.20
N ASP A 89 -13.86 -0.03 -7.49
CA ASP A 89 -15.23 -0.32 -7.05
C ASP A 89 -15.20 -1.62 -6.24
N CYS A 90 -15.32 -1.51 -4.92
CA CYS A 90 -15.09 -2.62 -4.01
C CYS A 90 -16.42 -3.19 -3.52
N THR A 91 -16.55 -4.51 -3.52
CA THR A 91 -17.64 -5.25 -2.86
C THR A 91 -17.05 -6.21 -1.83
N VAL A 92 -17.68 -6.34 -0.67
CA VAL A 92 -17.23 -7.26 0.39
C VAL A 92 -18.26 -8.38 0.59
N VAL A 93 -17.84 -9.63 0.54
CA VAL A 93 -18.60 -10.78 1.03
C VAL A 93 -18.09 -11.11 2.44
N TYR A 94 -18.93 -10.92 3.47
CA TYR A 94 -18.52 -11.15 4.86
C TYR A 94 -19.60 -11.92 5.64
N PRO A 95 -19.68 -13.26 5.44
CA PRO A 95 -20.81 -14.09 5.85
C PRO A 95 -20.85 -14.39 7.35
N LYS A 96 -19.70 -14.36 8.03
CA LYS A 96 -19.61 -14.56 9.49
C LYS A 96 -18.80 -13.44 10.12
N ARG A 97 -19.51 -12.45 10.65
CA ARG A 97 -18.89 -11.26 11.24
C ARG A 97 -18.55 -11.48 12.70
N SER A 98 -17.34 -11.11 13.08
CA SER A 98 -16.94 -11.03 14.48
C SER A 98 -17.66 -9.87 15.18
N ASN A 99 -18.08 -10.09 16.43
CA ASN A 99 -18.71 -9.08 17.27
C ASN A 99 -17.70 -8.28 18.11
N LYS A 100 -16.40 -8.53 17.98
CA LYS A 100 -15.38 -7.76 18.71
C LYS A 100 -15.39 -6.30 18.22
N PRO A 101 -15.18 -5.32 19.11
CA PRO A 101 -15.31 -3.89 18.78
C PRO A 101 -14.51 -3.44 17.55
N HIS A 102 -13.26 -3.89 17.37
CA HIS A 102 -12.45 -3.48 16.20
C HIS A 102 -13.06 -3.93 14.87
N PHE A 103 -13.60 -5.15 14.77
CA PHE A 103 -14.24 -5.61 13.53
C PHE A 103 -15.55 -4.86 13.24
N VAL A 104 -16.33 -4.56 14.28
CA VAL A 104 -17.55 -3.73 14.14
C VAL A 104 -17.19 -2.34 13.62
N ASN A 105 -16.12 -1.74 14.15
CA ASN A 105 -15.63 -0.45 13.69
C ASN A 105 -15.15 -0.50 12.24
N LEU A 106 -14.41 -1.54 11.83
CA LEU A 106 -13.97 -1.72 10.44
C LEU A 106 -15.15 -1.82 9.47
N VAL A 107 -16.18 -2.61 9.82
CA VAL A 107 -17.42 -2.69 9.02
C VAL A 107 -18.06 -1.31 8.89
N GLN A 108 -18.19 -0.56 9.99
CA GLN A 108 -18.76 0.79 9.95
C GLN A 108 -17.92 1.74 9.07
N GLN A 109 -16.59 1.65 9.12
CA GLN A 109 -15.71 2.46 8.29
C GLN A 109 -15.88 2.14 6.80
N CYS A 110 -16.04 0.87 6.43
CA CYS A 110 -16.35 0.48 5.04
C CYS A 110 -17.72 0.99 4.59
N VAL A 111 -18.74 0.93 5.48
CA VAL A 111 -20.07 1.50 5.21
C VAL A 111 -20.00 3.02 5.01
N ASN A 112 -19.20 3.73 5.79
CA ASN A 112 -19.03 5.19 5.67
C ASN A 112 -18.39 5.64 4.35
N VAL A 113 -17.78 4.72 3.60
CA VAL A 113 -17.22 4.96 2.26
C VAL A 113 -17.99 4.21 1.17
N ASP A 114 -19.25 3.84 1.46
CA ASP A 114 -20.22 3.25 0.54
C ASP A 114 -19.82 1.89 -0.06
N ILE A 115 -19.04 1.07 0.67
CA ILE A 115 -18.71 -0.30 0.23
C ILE A 115 -19.92 -1.22 0.49
N PRO A 116 -20.52 -1.85 -0.55
CA PRO A 116 -21.57 -2.83 -0.37
C PRO A 116 -21.06 -4.12 0.30
N PHE A 117 -21.89 -4.65 1.20
CA PHE A 117 -21.67 -5.95 1.85
C PHE A 117 -22.69 -6.98 1.36
N LEU A 118 -22.19 -8.17 1.02
CA LEU A 118 -22.97 -9.34 0.64
C LEU A 118 -22.77 -10.47 1.65
N GLU A 119 -23.74 -11.37 1.73
CA GLU A 119 -23.64 -12.59 2.53
C GLU A 119 -23.10 -13.78 1.72
N GLU A 120 -23.28 -13.75 0.41
CA GLU A 120 -22.91 -14.84 -0.49
C GLU A 120 -22.11 -14.31 -1.69
N PHE A 121 -21.44 -15.22 -2.39
CA PHE A 121 -20.71 -14.89 -3.60
C PHE A 121 -21.69 -14.37 -4.68
N PRO A 122 -21.43 -13.21 -5.31
CA PRO A 122 -22.31 -12.65 -6.33
C PRO A 122 -22.40 -13.56 -7.57
N THR A 123 -23.62 -13.79 -8.03
CA THR A 123 -23.91 -14.59 -9.23
C THR A 123 -24.68 -13.77 -10.26
N THR A 124 -24.53 -14.11 -11.54
CA THR A 124 -25.34 -13.58 -12.64
C THR A 124 -26.80 -14.02 -12.51
N LYS A 125 -27.69 -13.46 -13.33
CA LYS A 125 -29.11 -13.84 -13.34
C LYS A 125 -29.32 -15.30 -13.73
N GLU A 126 -28.37 -15.86 -14.47
CA GLU A 126 -28.30 -17.25 -14.92
C GLU A 126 -27.71 -18.18 -13.85
N GLY A 127 -27.34 -17.64 -12.67
CA GLY A 127 -26.75 -18.39 -11.56
C GLY A 127 -25.29 -18.78 -11.79
N THR A 128 -24.66 -18.25 -12.85
CA THR A 128 -23.22 -18.40 -13.07
C THR A 128 -22.46 -17.39 -12.22
N ILE A 129 -21.16 -17.59 -12.09
CA ILE A 129 -20.32 -16.64 -11.36
C ILE A 129 -20.31 -15.31 -12.11
N ASP A 130 -20.46 -14.20 -11.38
CA ASP A 130 -20.31 -12.86 -11.96
C ASP A 130 -18.83 -12.64 -12.31
N ASP A 131 -18.51 -12.73 -13.59
CA ASP A 131 -17.17 -12.55 -14.14
C ASP A 131 -16.80 -11.08 -14.35
N THR A 132 -17.62 -10.14 -13.87
CA THR A 132 -17.36 -8.71 -14.06
C THR A 132 -16.27 -8.16 -13.13
N TYR A 133 -15.80 -8.94 -12.15
CA TYR A 133 -14.73 -8.54 -11.24
C TYR A 133 -13.36 -8.66 -11.92
N ASP A 134 -12.50 -7.66 -11.74
CA ASP A 134 -11.11 -7.73 -12.23
C ASP A 134 -10.24 -8.58 -11.31
N VAL A 135 -10.54 -8.57 -10.00
CA VAL A 135 -9.79 -9.32 -8.99
C VAL A 135 -10.68 -9.72 -7.82
N ILE A 136 -10.47 -10.94 -7.34
CA ILE A 136 -11.01 -11.47 -6.10
C ILE A 136 -9.88 -11.48 -5.07
N VAL A 137 -10.10 -10.82 -3.95
CA VAL A 137 -9.18 -10.81 -2.80
C VAL A 137 -9.65 -11.84 -1.79
N ASP A 138 -8.91 -12.93 -1.69
CA ASP A 138 -9.05 -13.94 -0.66
C ASP A 138 -8.45 -13.43 0.66
N ALA A 139 -9.33 -12.98 1.55
CA ALA A 139 -9.04 -12.56 2.90
C ALA A 139 -9.79 -13.46 3.91
N ILE A 140 -9.97 -14.75 3.58
CA ILE A 140 -10.78 -15.67 4.39
C ILE A 140 -9.98 -16.18 5.59
N PHE A 141 -8.89 -16.91 5.34
CA PHE A 141 -8.08 -17.55 6.37
C PHE A 141 -6.61 -17.22 6.20
N GLY A 142 -5.98 -16.71 7.27
CA GLY A 142 -4.53 -16.45 7.32
C GLY A 142 -3.78 -17.58 8.04
N PHE A 143 -2.52 -17.33 8.40
CA PHE A 143 -1.62 -18.33 8.98
C PHE A 143 -2.12 -19.01 10.28
N SER A 144 -3.06 -18.40 11.02
CA SER A 144 -3.56 -18.95 12.29
C SER A 144 -4.72 -19.95 12.10
N PHE A 145 -5.14 -20.23 10.87
CA PHE A 145 -6.21 -21.18 10.59
C PHE A 145 -5.71 -22.62 10.63
N HIS A 146 -6.54 -23.52 11.16
CA HIS A 146 -6.24 -24.94 11.27
C HIS A 146 -7.46 -25.80 10.91
N GLY A 147 -7.19 -26.92 10.22
CA GLY A 147 -8.21 -27.89 9.82
C GLY A 147 -8.89 -27.53 8.50
N GLU A 148 -10.02 -28.19 8.23
CA GLU A 148 -10.75 -28.04 6.97
C GLU A 148 -11.69 -26.83 6.97
N PRO A 149 -11.76 -26.05 5.87
CA PRO A 149 -12.78 -25.03 5.69
C PRO A 149 -14.20 -25.60 5.89
N ARG A 150 -15.00 -24.92 6.71
CA ARG A 150 -16.42 -25.26 6.94
C ARG A 150 -17.32 -24.23 6.29
N GLU A 151 -18.58 -24.58 6.06
CA GLU A 151 -19.56 -23.62 5.55
C GLU A 151 -19.68 -22.36 6.42
N PRO A 152 -19.88 -21.18 5.81
CA PRO A 152 -20.06 -20.94 4.36
C PRO A 152 -18.73 -20.78 3.58
N PHE A 153 -17.57 -20.92 4.23
CA PHE A 153 -16.27 -20.63 3.61
C PHE A 153 -15.83 -21.72 2.62
N ALA A 154 -16.23 -22.98 2.85
CA ALA A 154 -16.01 -24.06 1.90
C ALA A 154 -16.62 -23.73 0.54
N THR A 155 -17.87 -23.23 0.52
CA THR A 155 -18.53 -22.75 -0.71
C THR A 155 -17.76 -21.60 -1.37
N LEU A 156 -17.26 -20.61 -0.62
CA LEU A 156 -16.51 -19.49 -1.19
C LEU A 156 -15.20 -19.94 -1.84
N ILE A 157 -14.46 -20.85 -1.19
CA ILE A 157 -13.23 -21.45 -1.75
C ILE A 157 -13.56 -22.27 -3.01
N GLN A 158 -14.66 -23.03 -2.98
CA GLN A 158 -15.12 -23.79 -4.14
C GLN A 158 -15.44 -22.88 -5.34
N ARG A 159 -16.04 -21.70 -5.11
CA ARG A 159 -16.26 -20.70 -6.18
C ARG A 159 -14.96 -20.22 -6.79
N MET A 160 -13.92 -19.95 -6.00
CA MET A 160 -12.60 -19.58 -6.55
C MET A 160 -12.01 -20.69 -7.42
N ILE A 161 -12.14 -21.95 -7.01
CA ILE A 161 -11.70 -23.11 -7.82
C ILE A 161 -12.48 -23.18 -9.15
N GLU A 162 -13.81 -23.03 -9.11
CA GLU A 162 -14.66 -23.05 -10.30
C GLU A 162 -14.29 -21.93 -11.29
N ILE A 163 -13.99 -20.72 -10.79
CA ILE A 163 -13.53 -19.58 -11.59
C ILE A 163 -12.23 -19.92 -12.31
N GLN A 164 -11.25 -20.49 -11.61
CA GLN A 164 -9.99 -20.87 -12.24
C GLN A 164 -10.18 -21.94 -13.32
N GLN A 165 -11.01 -22.95 -13.06
CA GLN A 165 -11.29 -24.01 -14.03
C GLN A 165 -11.99 -23.49 -15.29
N GLN A 166 -12.93 -22.56 -15.13
CA GLN A 166 -13.65 -21.96 -16.26
C GLN A 166 -12.72 -21.11 -17.14
N GLN A 167 -11.76 -20.41 -16.52
CA GLN A 167 -10.85 -19.49 -17.21
C GLN A 167 -9.70 -20.18 -17.95
N GLN A 168 -9.36 -21.44 -17.61
CA GLN A 168 -8.35 -22.23 -18.33
C GLN A 168 -8.65 -22.41 -19.83
N GLN A 169 -9.87 -22.11 -20.27
CA GLN A 169 -10.33 -22.22 -21.66
C GLN A 169 -10.50 -20.86 -22.36
N GLN A 170 -10.13 -19.75 -21.71
CA GLN A 170 -10.30 -18.38 -22.20
C GLN A 170 -8.96 -17.68 -22.45
N ASP A 171 -8.95 -16.66 -23.30
CA ASP A 171 -7.78 -15.80 -23.53
C ASP A 171 -7.37 -15.02 -22.26
N ASP A 172 -6.07 -14.90 -22.00
CA ASP A 172 -5.49 -14.32 -20.77
C ASP A 172 -5.94 -12.88 -20.46
N ASN A 173 -6.37 -12.11 -21.47
CA ASN A 173 -6.63 -10.68 -21.34
C ASN A 173 -7.93 -10.31 -20.61
N ASN A 174 -8.81 -11.29 -20.29
CA ASN A 174 -10.08 -11.02 -19.61
C ASN A 174 -10.33 -11.94 -18.41
N GLN A 175 -9.27 -12.46 -17.81
CA GLN A 175 -9.36 -13.34 -16.65
C GLN A 175 -9.43 -12.53 -15.34
N VAL A 176 -10.42 -12.87 -14.50
CA VAL A 176 -10.49 -12.54 -13.09
C VAL A 176 -9.27 -13.09 -12.36
N LYS A 177 -8.51 -12.18 -11.74
CA LYS A 177 -7.33 -12.55 -10.93
C LYS A 177 -7.73 -12.92 -9.51
N ILE A 178 -6.99 -13.84 -8.90
CA ILE A 178 -7.14 -14.16 -7.48
C ILE A 178 -5.90 -13.69 -6.72
N LEU A 179 -6.10 -12.84 -5.72
CA LEU A 179 -5.07 -12.39 -4.80
C LEU A 179 -5.34 -12.96 -3.40
N SER A 180 -4.42 -13.72 -2.83
CA SER A 180 -4.53 -14.18 -1.44
C SER A 180 -3.78 -13.26 -0.48
N VAL A 181 -4.43 -12.96 0.63
CA VAL A 181 -3.86 -12.24 1.77
C VAL A 181 -3.21 -13.24 2.72
N ASP A 182 -1.93 -13.03 2.96
CA ASP A 182 -1.04 -13.78 3.84
C ASP A 182 -0.71 -15.21 3.40
N VAL A 183 -1.73 -16.06 3.31
CA VAL A 183 -1.69 -17.47 2.91
C VAL A 183 -2.93 -17.77 2.07
N PRO A 184 -2.85 -18.57 1.00
CA PRO A 184 -4.06 -18.96 0.26
C PRO A 184 -5.01 -19.76 1.14
N SER A 185 -6.26 -19.33 1.26
CA SER A 185 -7.23 -19.95 2.15
C SER A 185 -7.46 -21.43 1.81
N GLY A 186 -7.34 -22.29 2.82
CA GLY A 186 -7.45 -23.74 2.69
C GLY A 186 -6.12 -24.46 2.46
N TRP A 187 -5.02 -23.73 2.21
CA TRP A 187 -3.69 -24.33 2.21
C TRP A 187 -3.21 -24.61 3.64
N ASN A 188 -2.42 -25.66 3.79
CA ASN A 188 -1.62 -25.85 4.99
C ASN A 188 -0.52 -24.76 4.99
N VAL A 189 -0.35 -24.07 6.12
CA VAL A 189 0.58 -22.94 6.28
C VAL A 189 2.04 -23.36 6.14
N ASP A 190 2.37 -24.60 6.50
CA ASP A 190 3.71 -25.14 6.47
C ASP A 190 3.99 -25.93 5.19
N GLU A 191 2.99 -26.66 4.70
CA GLU A 191 3.14 -27.64 3.61
C GLU A 191 2.55 -27.18 2.26
N GLY A 192 1.74 -26.12 2.25
CA GLY A 192 1.04 -25.65 1.04
C GLY A 192 -0.25 -26.41 0.75
N ASP A 193 -0.63 -26.53 -0.53
CA ASP A 193 -1.79 -27.31 -0.95
C ASP A 193 -1.48 -28.82 -0.93
N VAL A 194 -1.63 -29.43 0.24
CA VAL A 194 -1.34 -30.85 0.48
C VAL A 194 -2.23 -31.76 -0.37
N ALA A 195 -3.48 -31.38 -0.58
CA ALA A 195 -4.45 -32.17 -1.33
C ALA A 195 -4.33 -31.98 -2.86
N GLY A 196 -3.73 -30.87 -3.31
CA GLY A 196 -3.67 -30.50 -4.72
C GLY A 196 -5.04 -30.16 -5.30
N THR A 197 -6.02 -29.83 -4.44
CA THR A 197 -7.41 -29.55 -4.81
C THR A 197 -7.81 -28.12 -4.49
N GLY A 198 -6.92 -27.32 -3.93
CA GLY A 198 -7.15 -25.90 -3.68
C GLY A 198 -7.11 -25.08 -4.96
N PHE A 199 -7.48 -23.81 -4.86
CA PHE A 199 -7.16 -22.83 -5.88
C PHE A 199 -5.68 -22.40 -5.74
N VAL A 200 -5.08 -21.90 -6.83
CA VAL A 200 -3.72 -21.37 -6.82
C VAL A 200 -3.78 -19.88 -7.17
N PRO A 201 -3.58 -18.95 -6.24
CA PRO A 201 -3.78 -17.53 -6.55
C PRO A 201 -2.79 -17.03 -7.60
N ASP A 202 -3.22 -16.07 -8.43
CA ASP A 202 -2.32 -15.36 -9.35
C ASP A 202 -1.31 -14.50 -8.58
N ILE A 203 -1.77 -13.94 -7.45
CA ILE A 203 -1.02 -13.00 -6.62
C ILE A 203 -1.08 -13.44 -5.15
N LEU A 204 0.05 -13.37 -4.45
CA LEU A 204 0.12 -13.59 -3.01
C LEU A 204 0.69 -12.35 -2.34
N THR A 205 0.07 -11.87 -1.26
CA THR A 205 0.64 -10.82 -0.42
C THR A 205 0.94 -11.39 0.95
N SER A 206 2.18 -11.80 1.21
CA SER A 206 2.58 -12.26 2.55
C SER A 206 2.71 -11.08 3.50
N LEU A 207 2.13 -11.20 4.70
CA LEU A 207 2.18 -10.16 5.72
C LEU A 207 3.28 -10.46 6.74
N THR A 208 4.02 -9.41 7.13
CA THR A 208 5.21 -9.44 8.00
C THR A 208 6.38 -10.19 7.38
N THR A 209 6.18 -11.45 7.01
CA THR A 209 7.17 -12.31 6.38
C THR A 209 6.46 -13.46 5.64
N PRO A 210 7.03 -14.00 4.55
CA PRO A 210 6.51 -15.19 3.89
C PRO A 210 6.31 -16.38 4.84
N LYS A 211 5.25 -17.17 4.61
CA LYS A 211 5.03 -18.46 5.29
C LYS A 211 5.54 -19.61 4.44
N LEU A 212 5.94 -20.72 5.05
CA LEU A 212 6.54 -21.87 4.35
C LEU A 212 5.71 -22.37 3.16
N CYS A 213 4.37 -22.33 3.23
CA CYS A 213 3.48 -22.65 2.11
C CYS A 213 3.77 -21.88 0.82
N SER A 214 4.35 -20.68 0.92
CA SER A 214 4.67 -19.79 -0.19
C SER A 214 6.06 -20.02 -0.79
N GLN A 215 6.87 -20.92 -0.24
CA GLN A 215 8.25 -21.16 -0.69
C GLN A 215 8.34 -21.56 -2.16
N ASN A 216 7.34 -22.30 -2.64
CA ASN A 216 7.27 -22.75 -4.04
C ASN A 216 6.22 -21.98 -4.86
N PHE A 217 5.73 -20.85 -4.35
CA PHE A 217 4.76 -20.03 -5.06
C PHE A 217 5.40 -19.41 -6.31
N THR A 218 4.69 -19.45 -7.44
CA THR A 218 5.22 -19.05 -8.76
C THR A 218 4.51 -17.85 -9.38
N GLY A 219 3.42 -17.38 -8.76
CA GLY A 219 2.72 -16.18 -9.18
C GLY A 219 3.43 -14.89 -8.77
N ARG A 220 2.72 -13.77 -8.85
CA ARG A 220 3.23 -12.47 -8.38
C ARG A 220 3.20 -12.43 -6.85
N HIS A 221 4.35 -12.22 -6.20
CA HIS A 221 4.46 -12.33 -4.74
C HIS A 221 4.90 -11.00 -4.17
N PHE A 222 4.07 -10.41 -3.32
CA PHE A 222 4.37 -9.22 -2.55
C PHE A 222 4.65 -9.59 -1.09
N ILE A 223 5.57 -8.87 -0.47
CA ILE A 223 5.75 -8.86 0.98
C ILE A 223 5.29 -7.51 1.51
N GLY A 224 4.30 -7.52 2.38
CA GLY A 224 3.77 -6.35 3.08
C GLY A 224 4.03 -6.39 4.59
N GLY A 225 3.59 -5.36 5.31
CA GLY A 225 3.78 -5.27 6.75
C GLY A 225 5.14 -4.67 7.15
N ARG A 226 5.42 -3.48 6.63
CA ARG A 226 6.65 -2.71 6.88
C ARG A 226 6.67 -2.10 8.30
N PHE A 227 6.68 -2.96 9.31
CA PHE A 227 6.67 -2.55 10.73
C PHE A 227 7.56 -3.43 11.62
N LEU A 228 8.19 -4.48 11.07
CA LEU A 228 9.00 -5.43 11.82
C LEU A 228 10.28 -4.78 12.37
N PRO A 229 10.45 -4.66 13.70
CA PRO A 229 11.65 -4.07 14.28
C PRO A 229 12.90 -4.92 13.99
N PRO A 230 14.08 -4.33 13.72
CA PRO A 230 15.30 -5.08 13.39
C PRO A 230 15.71 -6.14 14.42
N ALA A 231 15.50 -5.87 15.72
CA ALA A 231 15.81 -6.83 16.77
C ALA A 231 14.90 -8.08 16.73
N ILE A 232 13.62 -7.91 16.40
CA ILE A 232 12.68 -9.03 16.24
C ILE A 232 12.99 -9.77 14.93
N ALA A 233 13.24 -9.04 13.84
CA ALA A 233 13.65 -9.64 12.57
C ALA A 233 14.89 -10.54 12.73
N GLN A 234 15.91 -10.05 13.43
CA GLN A 234 17.12 -10.82 13.75
C GLN A 234 16.81 -12.08 14.59
N LYS A 235 15.94 -11.95 15.60
CA LYS A 235 15.56 -13.07 16.47
C LYS A 235 14.89 -14.21 15.70
N TYR A 236 14.05 -13.89 14.74
CA TYR A 236 13.33 -14.87 13.90
C TYR A 236 14.06 -15.22 12.59
N ASN A 237 15.29 -14.72 12.39
CA ASN A 237 16.05 -14.92 11.16
C ASN A 237 15.27 -14.52 9.89
N VAL A 238 14.57 -13.38 9.98
CA VAL A 238 13.81 -12.76 8.91
C VAL A 238 14.61 -11.58 8.37
N GLU A 239 14.77 -11.53 7.05
CA GLU A 239 15.30 -10.36 6.35
C GLU A 239 14.14 -9.64 5.67
N MET A 240 13.86 -8.41 6.09
CA MET A 240 12.83 -7.59 5.46
C MET A 240 13.32 -7.09 4.10
N PRO A 241 12.47 -7.13 3.05
CA PRO A 241 12.88 -6.63 1.75
C PRO A 241 13.14 -5.12 1.80
N PRO A 242 14.00 -4.59 0.91
CA PRO A 242 14.30 -3.16 0.84
C PRO A 242 13.14 -2.38 0.20
N TYR A 243 12.07 -2.15 0.95
CA TYR A 243 10.88 -1.42 0.49
C TYR A 243 11.25 -0.09 -0.20
N PRO A 244 10.80 0.14 -1.45
CA PRO A 244 11.16 1.34 -2.20
C PRO A 244 10.44 2.58 -1.64
N GLY A 245 11.20 3.63 -1.32
CA GLY A 245 10.66 4.91 -0.85
C GLY A 245 9.70 4.74 0.34
N THR A 246 8.45 5.19 0.16
CA THR A 246 7.37 5.11 1.15
C THR A 246 6.42 3.92 0.94
N SER A 247 6.72 3.03 -0.01
CA SER A 247 5.90 1.85 -0.30
C SER A 247 5.77 0.94 0.92
N GLN A 248 4.59 0.35 1.09
CA GLN A 248 4.26 -0.61 2.13
C GLN A 248 4.41 -2.06 1.66
N VAL A 249 4.72 -2.27 0.38
CA VAL A 249 4.93 -3.59 -0.22
C VAL A 249 6.21 -3.64 -1.05
N MET A 250 6.74 -4.84 -1.26
CA MET A 250 7.76 -5.09 -2.27
C MET A 250 7.41 -6.37 -3.03
N GLU A 251 7.39 -6.30 -4.36
CA GLU A 251 7.27 -7.49 -5.21
C GLU A 251 8.60 -8.27 -5.18
N VAL A 252 8.55 -9.53 -4.77
CA VAL A 252 9.71 -10.42 -4.59
C VAL A 252 9.72 -11.60 -5.56
N THR A 253 8.84 -11.60 -6.56
CA THR A 253 8.73 -12.67 -7.57
C THR A 253 10.10 -13.04 -8.13
N ARG A 254 10.62 -14.19 -7.68
CA ARG A 254 11.88 -14.87 -8.06
C ARG A 254 13.19 -14.07 -8.10
N GLN A 255 13.23 -12.76 -7.84
CA GLN A 255 14.46 -11.98 -7.98
C GLN A 255 15.25 -11.75 -6.68
N HIS A 256 14.71 -12.03 -5.49
CA HIS A 256 15.32 -11.55 -4.24
C HIS A 256 15.43 -12.55 -3.07
N ILE A 257 15.14 -13.83 -3.28
CA ILE A 257 15.13 -14.83 -2.17
C ILE A 257 16.35 -15.75 -2.20
N GLU A 258 17.21 -15.63 -3.21
CA GLU A 258 18.53 -16.26 -3.19
C GLU A 258 19.53 -15.33 -2.48
N GLY A 259 19.84 -15.67 -1.23
CA GLY A 259 20.80 -14.96 -0.39
C GLY A 259 22.15 -14.73 -1.07
N THR A 260 22.73 -13.57 -0.77
CA THR A 260 24.07 -13.11 -1.13
C THR A 260 25.13 -14.23 -1.24
N SER A 261 25.60 -14.50 -2.46
CA SER A 261 26.98 -14.94 -2.68
C SER A 261 27.49 -14.73 -4.11
N HIS A 262 28.53 -13.89 -4.17
CA HIS A 262 29.64 -13.88 -5.12
C HIS A 262 29.58 -12.95 -6.34
N GLN A 263 30.48 -11.97 -6.24
CA GLN A 263 31.01 -11.19 -7.34
C GLN A 263 31.41 -12.05 -8.55
N ARG A 264 31.02 -11.55 -9.72
CA ARG A 264 31.80 -11.48 -10.97
C ARG A 264 32.33 -12.80 -11.55
N HIS A 265 31.76 -13.20 -12.68
CA HIS A 265 32.42 -13.01 -13.99
C HIS A 265 31.53 -13.56 -15.12
N THR A 266 31.00 -12.67 -15.96
CA THR A 266 30.88 -12.93 -17.40
C THR A 266 31.12 -11.63 -18.16
N ASN A 267 31.91 -11.76 -19.22
CA ASN A 267 32.50 -10.70 -20.01
C ASN A 267 31.50 -10.07 -21.00
N HIS A 268 31.65 -8.76 -21.15
CA HIS A 268 31.52 -7.95 -22.36
C HIS A 268 30.40 -8.29 -23.36
N THR A 269 29.34 -7.49 -23.28
CA THR A 269 28.77 -6.83 -24.47
C THR A 269 28.60 -5.36 -24.11
N GLU A 270 29.30 -4.48 -24.83
CA GLU A 270 29.18 -3.03 -24.68
C GLU A 270 27.73 -2.60 -24.95
N ILE A 271 27.06 -2.07 -23.93
CA ILE A 271 25.92 -1.17 -24.10
C ILE A 271 26.39 0.17 -23.55
N GLN A 272 26.37 1.17 -24.43
CA GLN A 272 26.79 2.53 -24.17
C GLN A 272 26.05 3.12 -22.97
N ASN A 273 26.81 3.70 -22.05
CA ASN A 273 26.30 4.56 -20.97
C ASN A 273 25.44 5.71 -21.53
N PRO A 274 24.23 5.92 -21.01
CA PRO A 274 23.73 7.25 -20.75
C PRO A 274 24.02 7.57 -19.27
N SER A 275 25.02 8.40 -19.02
CA SER A 275 25.21 8.98 -17.70
C SER A 275 24.05 9.91 -17.36
N SER A 276 23.65 9.87 -16.08
CA SER A 276 23.08 10.98 -15.30
C SER A 276 21.82 11.67 -15.85
N THR A 277 20.66 11.24 -15.36
CA THR A 277 19.78 12.07 -14.49
C THR A 277 18.70 11.16 -13.93
N LEU A 278 18.89 10.68 -12.69
CA LEU A 278 17.75 10.40 -11.81
C LEU A 278 17.17 11.79 -11.50
N SER A 279 16.19 12.26 -12.28
CA SER A 279 15.36 13.37 -11.79
C SER A 279 14.67 12.86 -10.56
N SER A 280 14.89 13.58 -9.45
CA SER A 280 14.33 13.23 -8.16
C SER A 280 12.81 13.31 -8.29
N TRP A 281 12.07 12.43 -7.62
CA TRP A 281 10.61 12.58 -7.46
C TRP A 281 10.23 13.97 -6.92
N ARG A 282 11.17 14.68 -6.28
CA ARG A 282 11.02 16.09 -5.89
C ARG A 282 10.84 17.00 -7.09
N ASP A 283 11.63 16.83 -8.15
CA ASP A 283 11.58 17.67 -9.35
C ASP A 283 10.23 17.46 -10.06
N GLU A 284 9.74 16.22 -10.10
CA GLU A 284 8.41 15.87 -10.63
C GLU A 284 7.28 16.41 -9.75
N TYR A 285 7.44 16.39 -8.44
CA TYR A 285 6.46 16.90 -7.48
C TYR A 285 6.39 18.43 -7.47
N GLU A 286 7.53 19.10 -7.59
CA GLU A 286 7.64 20.56 -7.71
C GLU A 286 7.04 21.04 -9.04
N ALA A 287 7.29 20.32 -10.14
CA ALA A 287 6.64 20.59 -11.42
C ALA A 287 5.11 20.43 -11.33
N TYR A 288 4.62 19.40 -10.63
CA TYR A 288 3.19 19.20 -10.37
C TYR A 288 2.57 20.35 -9.55
N LEU A 289 3.24 20.78 -8.48
CA LEU A 289 2.75 21.88 -7.63
C LEU A 289 2.75 23.22 -8.38
N SER A 290 3.79 23.49 -9.16
CA SER A 290 3.92 24.68 -10.01
C SER A 290 2.80 24.76 -11.04
N GLU A 291 2.49 23.65 -11.72
CA GLU A 291 1.41 23.59 -12.71
C GLU A 291 0.03 23.77 -12.07
N LYS A 292 -0.21 23.18 -10.90
CA LYS A 292 -1.46 23.34 -10.16
C LYS A 292 -1.68 24.79 -9.73
N TYR A 293 -0.64 25.47 -9.24
CA TYR A 293 -0.70 26.88 -8.85
C TYR A 293 -0.95 27.79 -10.06
N ARG A 294 -0.31 27.51 -11.21
CA ARG A 294 -0.53 28.23 -12.47
C ARG A 294 -1.98 28.12 -12.95
N LEU A 295 -2.59 26.95 -12.81
CA LEU A 295 -3.99 26.70 -13.18
C LEU A 295 -4.96 27.41 -12.22
N GLU A 296 -4.65 27.48 -10.92
CA GLU A 296 -5.45 28.22 -9.93
C GLU A 296 -5.41 29.74 -10.17
N GLN A 297 -4.25 30.31 -10.53
CA GLN A 297 -4.11 31.71 -10.95
C GLN A 297 -4.91 32.04 -12.22
N GLN A 298 -5.10 31.07 -13.11
CA GLN A 298 -5.89 31.23 -14.34
C GLN A 298 -7.41 31.14 -14.10
N GLN A 299 -7.86 30.48 -13.02
CA GLN A 299 -9.27 30.36 -12.68
C GLN A 299 -9.79 31.50 -11.80
N HIS A 300 -8.91 32.20 -11.08
CA HIS A 300 -9.25 33.40 -10.31
C HIS A 300 -8.15 34.47 -10.48
N PRO A 301 -8.21 35.31 -11.52
CA PRO A 301 -7.30 36.46 -11.62
C PRO A 301 -7.63 37.44 -10.49
N ALA A 302 -6.77 37.53 -9.48
CA ALA A 302 -6.92 38.51 -8.42
C ALA A 302 -6.77 39.94 -8.99
N ASP A 303 -7.68 40.82 -8.61
CA ASP A 303 -7.65 42.25 -8.88
C ASP A 303 -6.28 42.84 -8.52
N THR A 304 -5.60 43.43 -9.50
CA THR A 304 -4.42 44.28 -9.29
C THR A 304 -4.77 45.47 -8.40
N PRO A 305 -4.06 45.72 -7.27
CA PRO A 305 -4.15 47.00 -6.60
C PRO A 305 -3.41 48.05 -7.42
N SER A 306 -4.14 49.08 -7.84
CA SER A 306 -3.61 50.26 -8.50
C SER A 306 -2.65 51.05 -7.61
N SER A 307 -1.70 51.72 -8.27
CA SER A 307 -0.93 52.88 -7.84
C SER A 307 -1.50 53.77 -6.70
N ALA A 308 -0.56 54.38 -5.97
CA ALA A 308 -0.64 55.51 -5.01
C ALA A 308 -0.50 55.06 -3.53
N THR A 309 0.32 55.64 -2.66
CA THR A 309 0.96 56.96 -2.61
C THR A 309 2.19 56.90 -1.70
N THR A 310 3.21 57.70 -2.04
CA THR A 310 4.36 58.13 -1.23
C THR A 310 4.03 58.48 0.22
N ALA A 311 4.84 57.99 1.17
CA ALA A 311 5.19 58.71 2.38
C ALA A 311 6.61 58.34 2.84
N SER A 312 7.50 59.31 2.69
CA SER A 312 8.88 59.36 3.18
C SER A 312 8.97 59.25 4.69
N ILE A 313 9.89 58.42 5.19
CA ILE A 313 10.67 58.76 6.40
C ILE A 313 12.13 58.47 6.09
N ILE A 314 12.87 59.57 5.98
CA ILE A 314 14.33 59.65 6.07
C ILE A 314 14.67 59.54 7.55
N ASP A 315 15.53 58.61 7.93
CA ASP A 315 16.66 58.99 8.78
C ASP A 315 17.88 58.11 8.52
N SER A 316 19.01 58.78 8.63
CA SER A 316 20.31 58.51 8.05
C SER A 316 21.34 58.20 9.13
N SER A 317 22.21 57.22 8.88
CA SER A 317 23.62 57.21 9.30
C SER A 317 24.33 56.07 8.55
N SER A 318 25.09 56.36 7.48
CA SER A 318 26.55 56.66 7.48
C SER A 318 27.40 55.47 7.97
N ALA A 319 28.42 54.94 7.30
CA ALA A 319 29.14 55.37 6.10
C ALA A 319 30.05 54.23 5.56
N THR A 320 30.10 54.10 4.23
CA THR A 320 31.29 53.98 3.33
C THR A 320 32.49 53.07 3.69
N LYS A 321 32.85 52.13 2.79
CA LYS A 321 33.87 52.31 1.72
C LYS A 321 34.17 51.01 0.92
N THR A 322 33.93 51.07 -0.40
CA THR A 322 34.78 50.66 -1.55
C THR A 322 35.85 49.56 -1.38
N SER A 323 35.82 48.48 -2.18
CA SER A 323 36.46 48.40 -3.53
C SER A 323 36.52 46.95 -4.09
N ASN A 324 36.07 46.78 -5.34
CA ASN A 324 36.56 45.91 -6.43
C ASN A 324 37.35 44.61 -6.14
N ASN A 325 36.79 43.43 -6.47
CA ASN A 325 37.07 42.67 -7.71
C ASN A 325 36.62 41.20 -7.59
N ASP A 326 35.95 40.72 -8.65
CA ASP A 326 35.92 39.36 -9.22
C ASP A 326 35.91 38.14 -8.28
N MET A 327 34.74 37.51 -8.12
CA MET A 327 34.42 36.11 -8.46
C MET A 327 32.99 35.78 -7.95
N ASP A 328 32.45 34.65 -8.40
CA ASP A 328 31.15 34.05 -8.01
C ASP A 328 29.87 34.66 -8.60
N ARG A 329 29.63 34.32 -9.87
CA ARG A 329 28.28 34.02 -10.35
C ARG A 329 27.99 32.55 -10.02
N ASN A 330 27.36 32.29 -8.88
CA ASN A 330 26.58 31.06 -8.65
C ASN A 330 25.69 31.10 -7.38
N ASP A 331 25.74 32.15 -6.54
CA ASP A 331 24.96 32.18 -5.28
C ASP A 331 23.61 32.94 -5.35
N GLU A 332 23.23 33.55 -6.47
CA GLU A 332 21.96 34.31 -6.56
C GLU A 332 20.70 33.45 -6.82
N ASN A 333 20.84 32.16 -7.15
CA ASN A 333 19.69 31.28 -7.42
C ASN A 333 19.20 30.49 -6.18
N GLU A 334 20.04 30.23 -5.18
CA GLU A 334 19.61 29.50 -3.97
C GLU A 334 18.84 30.39 -2.98
N GLU A 335 19.16 31.69 -2.91
CA GLU A 335 18.42 32.64 -2.04
C GLU A 335 17.01 32.98 -2.60
N GLU A 336 16.79 32.92 -3.92
CA GLU A 336 15.46 33.11 -4.52
C GLU A 336 14.56 31.86 -4.38
N GLU A 337 15.11 30.65 -4.40
CA GLU A 337 14.36 29.40 -4.19
C GLU A 337 13.95 29.20 -2.71
N GLU A 338 14.83 29.49 -1.75
CA GLU A 338 14.46 29.48 -0.31
C GLU A 338 13.39 30.54 0.01
N SER A 339 13.42 31.68 -0.69
CA SER A 339 12.44 32.76 -0.55
C SER A 339 11.03 32.33 -0.98
N TRP A 340 10.90 31.53 -2.05
CA TRP A 340 9.59 31.08 -2.54
C TRP A 340 8.93 30.04 -1.61
N LEU A 341 9.69 29.05 -1.15
CA LEU A 341 9.18 28.03 -0.22
C LEU A 341 8.71 28.66 1.09
N LEU A 342 9.44 29.67 1.59
CA LEU A 342 9.07 30.40 2.80
C LEU A 342 7.82 31.27 2.61
N GLN A 343 7.67 31.90 1.43
CA GLN A 343 6.48 32.67 1.07
C GLN A 343 5.25 31.77 0.90
N TYR A 344 5.41 30.60 0.30
CA TYR A 344 4.33 29.63 0.13
C TYR A 344 3.93 28.98 1.46
N ALA A 345 4.89 28.63 2.31
CA ALA A 345 4.61 28.14 3.66
C ALA A 345 3.85 29.19 4.49
N LYS A 346 4.22 30.48 4.39
CA LYS A 346 3.45 31.58 5.00
C LYS A 346 2.03 31.68 4.44
N HIS A 347 1.86 31.58 3.12
CA HIS A 347 0.54 31.61 2.49
C HIS A 347 -0.36 30.46 2.96
N CYS A 348 0.18 29.24 3.05
CA CYS A 348 -0.53 28.08 3.58
C CYS A 348 -0.90 28.26 5.05
N ALA A 349 0.03 28.75 5.88
CA ALA A 349 -0.23 29.02 7.29
C ALA A 349 -1.30 30.10 7.50
N GLU A 350 -1.30 31.17 6.69
CA GLU A 350 -2.33 32.21 6.71
C GLU A 350 -3.70 31.69 6.26
N LYS A 351 -3.73 30.79 5.27
CA LYS A 351 -4.96 30.14 4.81
C LYS A 351 -5.54 29.22 5.88
N GLU A 352 -4.71 28.40 6.53
CA GLU A 352 -5.12 27.55 7.66
C GLU A 352 -5.60 28.41 8.84
N ALA A 353 -4.91 29.51 9.16
CA ALA A 353 -5.35 30.44 10.20
C ALA A 353 -6.71 31.09 9.88
N ARG A 354 -6.98 31.44 8.61
CA ARG A 354 -8.30 31.97 8.19
C ARG A 354 -9.40 30.91 8.26
N LEU A 355 -9.10 29.66 7.92
CA LEU A 355 -10.05 28.56 8.04
C LEU A 355 -10.39 28.28 9.52
N ALA A 356 -9.37 28.25 10.38
CA ALA A 356 -9.56 28.08 11.83
C ALA A 356 -10.32 29.25 12.46
N ALA A 357 -10.08 30.49 12.03
CA ALA A 357 -10.83 31.67 12.49
C ALA A 357 -12.30 31.63 12.05
N ASN A 358 -12.57 31.20 10.81
CA ASN A 358 -13.93 31.02 10.30
C ASN A 358 -14.68 29.90 11.06
N GLU A 359 -14.02 28.80 11.43
CA GLU A 359 -14.62 27.75 12.25
C GLU A 359 -14.95 28.25 13.67
N GLN A 360 -14.10 29.09 14.27
CA GLN A 360 -14.38 29.71 15.57
C GLN A 360 -15.54 30.73 15.53
N GLU A 361 -15.67 31.52 14.46
CA GLU A 361 -16.84 32.39 14.25
C GLU A 361 -18.13 31.60 14.04
N GLN A 362 -18.05 30.46 13.34
CA GLN A 362 -19.20 29.58 13.13
C GLN A 362 -19.65 28.92 14.43
N TYR A 363 -18.72 28.47 15.28
CA TYR A 363 -19.03 27.91 16.61
C TYR A 363 -19.54 28.96 17.61
N GLY A 364 -19.10 30.21 17.50
CA GLY A 364 -19.57 31.33 18.34
C GLY A 364 -21.02 31.75 18.08
N ARG A 365 -21.60 31.44 16.92
CA ARG A 365 -23.01 31.72 16.60
C ARG A 365 -24.00 30.64 17.06
N TYR A 366 -23.51 29.50 17.57
CA TYR A 366 -24.32 28.39 18.08
C TYR A 366 -24.33 28.27 19.62
N LYS A 367 -23.88 29.30 20.34
CA LYS A 367 -24.01 29.41 21.80
C LYS A 367 -24.96 30.51 22.22
#